data_AF-A0A1Y0HCG7-F1
#
_entry.id   AF-A0A1Y0HCG7-F1
#
_cell.length_a   1.000
_cell.length_b   1.000
_cell.length_c   1.000
_cell.angle_alpha   90.00
_cell.angle_beta   90.00
_cell.angle_gamma   90.00
#
_symmetry.space_group_name_H-M   'P 1'
#
loop_
_entity.id
_entity.type
_entity.pdbx_description
1 polymer ?
#
loop_
_entity_poly.entity_id
_entity_poly.type
_entity_poly.pdbx_seq_one_letter_code
_entity_poly.pdbx_strand_id
1 'polypeptide(L)'
;MVGYTEKYEEAVEHLRAGAFDRARQLFYEIYLEYNEPLALLRVSQLDFVFGNFESMQFPNRLKPEDAWIKLGIYRAALLGLESELIEWLSLSDKISTSKKIKAFLTACQKLSIVKDSTIANRSASQEVLRIEKMITNREYWKLLEGSVLIEDFSHYRHS
;
A
#
# COMPACT_ATOMS: atom_id res chain seq x y z
N MET A 1 -30.41 -1.00 -12.68
CA MET A 1 -28.98 -0.71 -12.81
C MET A 1 -28.57 -0.18 -11.45
N VAL A 2 -27.87 -0.98 -10.64
CA VAL A 2 -27.41 -0.56 -9.31
C VAL A 2 -26.40 0.56 -9.51
N GLY A 3 -26.57 1.68 -8.81
CA GLY A 3 -25.71 2.85 -8.98
C GLY A 3 -24.29 2.61 -8.48
N TYR A 4 -23.33 3.40 -8.98
CA TYR A 4 -21.93 3.39 -8.51
C TYR A 4 -21.83 3.43 -6.97
N THR A 5 -22.60 4.31 -6.33
CA THR A 5 -22.60 4.49 -4.88
C THR A 5 -23.02 3.23 -4.13
N GLU A 6 -24.08 2.57 -4.58
CA GLU A 6 -24.62 1.36 -3.93
C GLU A 6 -23.62 0.20 -4.02
N LYS A 7 -22.97 0.00 -5.18
CA LYS A 7 -21.92 -1.02 -5.35
C LYS A 7 -20.70 -0.72 -4.48
N TYR A 8 -20.31 0.54 -4.38
CA TYR A 8 -19.17 0.93 -3.56
C TYR A 8 -19.45 0.74 -2.06
N GLU A 9 -20.66 1.06 -1.61
CA GLU A 9 -21.10 0.80 -0.24
C GLU A 9 -21.12 -0.70 0.06
N GLU A 10 -21.65 -1.53 -0.82
CA GLU A 10 -21.63 -3.00 -0.70
C GLU A 10 -20.18 -3.53 -0.57
N ALA A 11 -19.25 -3.03 -1.39
CA ALA A 11 -17.84 -3.41 -1.32
C ALA A 11 -17.22 -3.04 0.04
N VAL A 12 -17.55 -1.87 0.58
CA VAL A 12 -17.09 -1.41 1.90
C VAL A 12 -17.72 -2.23 3.04
N GLU A 13 -18.98 -2.65 2.92
CA GLU A 13 -19.63 -3.53 3.90
C GLU A 13 -18.95 -4.90 3.96
N HIS A 14 -18.67 -5.50 2.81
CA HIS A 14 -17.90 -6.75 2.75
C HIS A 14 -16.50 -6.59 3.34
N LEU A 15 -15.84 -5.47 3.07
CA LEU A 15 -14.53 -5.15 3.66
C LEU A 15 -14.61 -5.11 5.20
N ARG A 16 -15.63 -4.44 5.75
CA ARG A 16 -15.85 -4.35 7.20
C ARG A 16 -16.22 -5.68 7.84
N ALA A 17 -16.92 -6.53 7.10
CA ALA A 17 -17.31 -7.87 7.55
C ALA A 17 -16.16 -8.89 7.46
N GLY A 18 -14.96 -8.50 7.00
CA GLY A 18 -13.83 -9.41 6.80
C GLY A 18 -13.95 -10.30 5.56
N ALA A 19 -14.95 -10.08 4.72
CA ALA A 19 -15.14 -10.77 3.44
C ALA A 19 -14.23 -10.17 2.36
N PHE A 20 -12.92 -10.20 2.60
CA PHE A 20 -11.91 -9.46 1.84
C PHE A 20 -11.84 -9.84 0.36
N ASP A 21 -11.98 -11.13 0.01
CA ASP A 21 -12.00 -11.57 -1.40
C ASP A 21 -13.20 -11.00 -2.15
N ARG A 22 -14.37 -10.99 -1.50
CA ARG A 22 -15.60 -10.43 -2.07
C ARG A 22 -15.49 -8.92 -2.22
N ALA A 23 -14.99 -8.23 -1.21
CA ALA A 23 -14.74 -6.79 -1.26
C ALA A 23 -13.77 -6.43 -2.40
N ARG A 24 -12.66 -7.17 -2.53
CA ARG A 24 -11.68 -7.00 -3.60
C ARG A 24 -12.33 -7.15 -4.98
N GLN A 25 -13.12 -8.20 -5.16
CA GLN A 25 -13.83 -8.44 -6.42
C GLN A 25 -14.75 -7.27 -6.78
N LEU A 26 -15.57 -6.81 -5.84
CA LEU A 26 -16.49 -5.70 -6.07
C LEU A 26 -15.76 -4.39 -6.39
N PHE A 27 -14.68 -4.06 -5.67
CA PHE A 27 -13.86 -2.90 -6.02
C PHE A 27 -13.24 -3.01 -7.42
N TYR A 28 -12.83 -4.21 -7.84
CA TYR A 28 -12.30 -4.40 -9.19
C TYR A 28 -13.38 -4.26 -10.26
N GLU A 29 -14.59 -4.79 -10.02
CA GLU A 29 -15.75 -4.61 -10.90
C GLU A 29 -16.10 -3.12 -11.05
N ILE A 30 -16.11 -2.37 -9.94
CA ILE A 30 -16.33 -0.91 -9.95
C ILE A 30 -15.26 -0.21 -10.79
N TYR A 31 -13.98 -0.58 -10.64
CA TYR A 31 -12.92 -0.01 -11.46
C TYR A 31 -13.15 -0.31 -12.95
N LEU A 32 -13.48 -1.54 -13.32
CA LEU A 32 -13.70 -1.90 -14.73
C LEU A 32 -14.91 -1.19 -15.35
N GLU A 33 -15.98 -1.00 -14.58
CA GLU A 33 -17.23 -0.41 -15.07
C GLU A 33 -17.18 1.13 -15.12
N TYR A 34 -16.54 1.76 -14.14
CA TYR A 34 -16.56 3.22 -13.97
C TYR A 34 -15.20 3.89 -14.15
N ASN A 35 -14.13 3.12 -14.34
CA ASN A 35 -12.75 3.60 -14.37
C ASN A 35 -12.36 4.42 -13.12
N GLU A 36 -12.89 4.02 -11.95
CA GLU A 36 -12.72 4.73 -10.68
C GLU A 36 -11.36 4.41 -10.03
N PRO A 37 -10.41 5.38 -9.95
CA PRO A 37 -9.07 5.12 -9.42
C PRO A 37 -9.06 4.73 -7.95
N LEU A 38 -10.01 5.24 -7.15
CA LEU A 38 -10.09 4.89 -5.72
C LEU A 38 -10.44 3.41 -5.52
N ALA A 39 -11.31 2.86 -6.38
CA ALA A 39 -11.66 1.45 -6.34
C ALA A 39 -10.45 0.57 -6.67
N LEU A 40 -9.65 0.95 -7.67
CA LEU A 40 -8.39 0.27 -7.98
C LEU A 40 -7.39 0.36 -6.81
N LEU A 41 -7.33 1.50 -6.11
CA LEU A 41 -6.47 1.65 -4.94
C LEU A 41 -6.86 0.66 -3.84
N ARG A 42 -8.17 0.43 -3.62
CA ARG A 42 -8.65 -0.58 -2.66
C ARG A 42 -8.27 -2.00 -3.07
N VAL A 43 -8.37 -2.34 -4.36
CA VAL A 43 -7.91 -3.63 -4.88
C VAL A 43 -6.43 -3.83 -4.61
N SER A 44 -5.60 -2.85 -4.95
CA SER A 44 -4.14 -2.95 -4.78
C SER A 44 -3.72 -2.98 -3.31
N GLN A 45 -4.46 -2.30 -2.42
CA GLN A 45 -4.26 -2.41 -0.97
C GLN A 45 -4.56 -3.83 -0.46
N LEU A 46 -5.65 -4.43 -0.93
CA LEU A 46 -6.02 -5.80 -0.56
C LEU A 46 -4.99 -6.80 -1.11
N ASP A 47 -4.55 -6.65 -2.35
CA ASP A 47 -3.48 -7.46 -2.92
C ASP A 47 -2.17 -7.33 -2.14
N PHE A 48 -1.83 -6.14 -1.69
CA PHE A 48 -0.67 -5.93 -0.82
C PHE A 48 -0.81 -6.68 0.51
N VAL A 49 -1.96 -6.62 1.17
CA VAL A 49 -2.22 -7.33 2.44
C VAL A 49 -2.17 -8.84 2.25
N PHE A 50 -2.63 -9.35 1.12
CA PHE A 50 -2.57 -10.77 0.78
C PHE A 50 -1.18 -11.25 0.33
N GLY A 51 -0.23 -10.33 0.11
CA GLY A 51 1.09 -10.65 -0.43
C GLY A 51 1.08 -10.95 -1.93
N ASN A 52 0.01 -10.60 -2.64
CA ASN A 52 -0.14 -10.74 -4.09
C ASN A 52 0.56 -9.58 -4.83
N PHE A 53 1.83 -9.32 -4.50
CA PHE A 53 2.55 -8.13 -4.98
C PHE A 53 2.67 -8.06 -6.51
N GLU A 54 2.73 -9.22 -7.17
CA GLU A 54 2.83 -9.31 -8.63
C GLU A 54 1.54 -8.90 -9.35
N SER A 55 0.37 -9.10 -8.73
CA SER A 55 -0.94 -8.78 -9.33
C SER A 55 -1.38 -7.34 -9.10
N MET A 56 -0.65 -6.59 -8.26
CA MET A 56 -0.99 -5.21 -7.93
C MET A 56 -0.94 -4.32 -9.18
N GLN A 57 -2.03 -3.61 -9.42
CA GLN A 57 -2.16 -2.67 -10.53
C GLN A 57 -1.97 -1.24 -10.05
N PHE A 58 -1.36 -0.41 -10.88
CA PHE A 58 -1.13 1.00 -10.61
C PHE A 58 -1.69 1.83 -11.76
N PRO A 59 -2.34 2.97 -11.47
CA PRO A 59 -2.81 3.87 -12.52
C PRO A 59 -1.61 4.48 -13.24
N ASN A 60 -1.87 5.04 -14.42
CA ASN A 60 -0.83 5.64 -15.26
C ASN A 60 -0.12 6.79 -14.50
N ARG A 61 1.22 6.73 -14.47
CA ARG A 61 2.09 7.38 -13.45
C ARG A 61 2.27 8.90 -13.60
N LEU A 62 1.36 9.60 -14.29
CA LEU A 62 1.57 11.01 -14.63
C LEU A 62 1.48 11.95 -13.42
N LYS A 63 0.64 11.63 -12.41
CA LYS A 63 0.62 12.26 -11.06
C LYS A 63 -0.08 11.34 -10.04
N PRO A 64 0.56 10.26 -9.57
CA PRO A 64 -0.04 9.38 -8.58
C PRO A 64 -0.20 10.11 -7.24
N GLU A 65 -1.34 9.91 -6.58
CA GLU A 65 -1.54 10.37 -5.20
C GLU A 65 -0.52 9.74 -4.25
N ASP A 66 -0.32 10.38 -3.10
CA ASP A 66 0.61 9.91 -2.06
C ASP A 66 0.37 8.42 -1.69
N ALA A 67 -0.89 7.97 -1.71
CA ALA A 67 -1.24 6.59 -1.41
C ALA A 67 -0.65 5.59 -2.42
N TRP A 68 -0.72 5.93 -3.71
CA TRP A 68 -0.14 5.12 -4.79
C TRP A 68 1.38 5.07 -4.72
N ILE A 69 2.01 6.20 -4.44
CA ILE A 69 3.48 6.28 -4.31
C ILE A 69 3.97 5.39 -3.17
N LYS A 70 3.35 5.47 -1.98
CA LYS A 70 3.70 4.59 -0.84
C LYS A 70 3.58 3.12 -1.22
N LEU A 71 2.47 2.76 -1.85
CA LEU A 71 2.17 1.38 -2.22
C LEU A 71 3.16 0.84 -3.28
N GLY A 72 3.55 1.69 -4.23
CA GLY A 72 4.57 1.39 -5.23
C GLY A 72 5.95 1.17 -4.62
N ILE A 73 6.36 2.04 -3.69
CA ILE A 73 7.61 1.89 -2.93
C ILE A 73 7.65 0.55 -2.20
N TYR A 74 6.57 0.22 -1.47
CA TYR A 74 6.53 -1.02 -0.70
C TYR A 74 6.62 -2.25 -1.59
N ARG A 75 5.81 -2.29 -2.66
CA ARG A 75 5.84 -3.39 -3.63
C ARG A 75 7.23 -3.53 -4.26
N ALA A 76 7.80 -2.45 -4.76
CA ALA A 76 9.09 -2.49 -5.45
C ALA A 76 10.22 -2.96 -4.51
N ALA A 77 10.22 -2.51 -3.26
CA ALA A 77 11.20 -2.96 -2.27
C ALA A 77 11.04 -4.45 -1.90
N LEU A 78 9.79 -4.92 -1.74
CA LEU A 78 9.51 -6.33 -1.43
C LEU A 78 9.84 -7.28 -2.58
N LEU A 79 9.62 -6.85 -3.82
CA LEU A 79 9.97 -7.62 -5.02
C LEU A 79 11.44 -7.44 -5.44
N GLY A 80 12.20 -6.57 -4.78
CA GLY A 80 13.60 -6.30 -5.14
C GLY A 80 13.78 -5.55 -6.47
N LEU A 81 12.76 -4.83 -6.94
CA LEU A 81 12.75 -4.10 -8.20
C LEU A 81 13.39 -2.71 -8.03
N GLU A 82 14.72 -2.64 -8.15
CA GLU A 82 15.48 -1.43 -7.80
C GLU A 82 15.18 -0.22 -8.70
N SER A 83 15.05 -0.43 -10.02
CA SER A 83 14.73 0.64 -10.96
C SER A 83 13.35 1.25 -10.67
N GLU A 84 12.35 0.39 -10.42
CA GLU A 84 11.00 0.81 -10.06
C GLU A 84 10.97 1.52 -8.71
N LEU A 85 11.75 1.04 -7.73
CA LEU A 85 11.86 1.69 -6.42
C LEU A 85 12.44 3.11 -6.53
N ILE A 86 13.50 3.29 -7.33
CA ILE A 86 14.10 4.62 -7.56
C ILE A 86 13.08 5.55 -8.22
N GLU A 87 12.35 5.05 -9.21
CA GLU A 87 11.30 5.82 -9.88
C GLU A 87 10.24 6.29 -8.87
N TRP A 88 9.66 5.39 -8.07
CA TRP A 88 8.66 5.75 -7.07
C TRP A 88 9.17 6.73 -6.02
N LEU A 89 10.42 6.56 -5.54
CA LEU A 89 11.03 7.47 -4.57
C LEU A 89 11.22 8.88 -5.14
N SER A 90 11.41 9.01 -6.46
CA SER A 90 11.58 10.31 -7.13
C SER A 90 10.27 11.10 -7.31
N LEU A 91 9.12 10.45 -7.18
CA LEU A 91 7.81 11.09 -7.41
C LEU A 91 7.36 11.99 -6.26
N SER A 92 7.90 11.82 -5.05
CA SER A 92 7.53 12.63 -3.89
C SER A 92 8.58 12.62 -2.78
N ASP A 93 9.29 13.74 -2.62
CA ASP A 93 10.27 13.96 -1.54
C ASP A 93 9.64 13.84 -0.15
N LYS A 94 8.39 14.29 -0.01
CA LYS A 94 7.61 14.19 1.25
C LYS A 94 7.48 12.73 1.69
N ILE A 95 7.25 11.82 0.75
CA ILE A 95 7.05 10.39 1.06
C ILE A 95 8.39 9.69 1.22
N SER A 96 9.32 9.90 0.30
CA SER A 96 10.63 9.24 0.27
C SER A 96 11.44 9.53 1.54
N THR A 97 11.28 10.72 2.12
CA THR A 97 11.98 11.12 3.36
C THR A 97 11.23 10.75 4.64
N SER A 98 10.00 10.24 4.55
CA SER A 98 9.17 9.95 5.71
C SER A 98 9.75 8.83 6.59
N LYS A 99 9.54 8.93 7.91
CA LYS A 99 10.04 7.95 8.88
C LYS A 99 9.55 6.52 8.60
N LYS A 100 8.28 6.38 8.18
CA LYS A 100 7.67 5.08 7.86
C LYS A 100 8.34 4.42 6.65
N ILE A 101 8.52 5.15 5.56
CA ILE A 101 9.22 4.64 4.36
C ILE A 101 10.67 4.27 4.69
N LYS A 102 11.41 5.13 5.42
CA LYS A 102 12.79 4.81 5.82
C LYS A 102 12.87 3.55 6.68
N ALA A 103 11.98 3.38 7.65
CA ALA A 103 11.93 2.17 8.47
C ALA A 103 11.63 0.92 7.62
N PHE A 104 10.68 1.01 6.70
CA PHE A 104 10.34 -0.08 5.78
C PHE A 104 11.51 -0.48 4.87
N LEU A 105 12.17 0.49 4.24
CA LEU A 105 13.34 0.24 3.41
C LEU A 105 14.51 -0.32 4.20
N THR A 106 14.66 0.08 5.47
CA THR A 106 15.66 -0.52 6.37
C THR A 106 15.37 -2.00 6.62
N ALA A 107 14.13 -2.33 6.97
CA ALA A 107 13.70 -3.72 7.17
C ALA A 107 13.85 -4.59 5.90
N CYS A 108 13.66 -4.00 4.72
CA CYS A 108 13.89 -4.66 3.44
C CYS A 108 15.38 -4.67 3.00
N GLN A 109 16.29 -4.09 3.78
CA GLN A 109 17.71 -3.91 3.42
C GLN A 109 17.92 -3.10 2.11
N LYS A 110 17.03 -2.15 1.84
CA LYS A 110 17.03 -1.25 0.66
C LYS A 110 17.26 0.23 1.01
N LEU A 111 17.62 0.55 2.26
CA LEU A 111 17.81 1.95 2.70
C LEU A 111 18.92 2.69 1.93
N SER A 112 19.96 1.99 1.49
CA SER A 112 21.09 2.57 0.73
C SER A 112 20.69 3.24 -0.58
N ILE A 113 19.47 2.98 -1.08
CA ILE A 113 18.92 3.57 -2.30
C ILE A 113 18.44 5.02 -2.05
N VAL A 114 18.21 5.42 -0.80
CA VAL A 114 17.80 6.78 -0.43
C VAL A 114 19.04 7.67 -0.25
N LYS A 115 19.16 8.73 -1.05
CA LYS A 115 20.38 9.57 -1.15
C LYS A 115 20.76 10.36 0.13
N ASP A 116 19.88 10.47 1.13
CA ASP A 116 20.16 11.18 2.38
C ASP A 116 19.84 10.32 3.62
N SER A 117 20.85 9.58 4.09
CA SER A 117 20.75 8.71 5.26
C SER A 117 21.64 9.17 6.43
N THR A 118 21.62 10.46 6.78
CA THR A 118 22.19 11.00 8.03
C THR A 118 21.13 11.15 9.11
N ILE A 119 20.46 10.06 9.49
CA ILE A 119 19.71 10.03 10.77
C ILE A 119 19.93 8.66 11.42
N ALA A 120 20.92 8.61 12.32
CA ALA A 120 21.04 7.53 13.29
C ALA A 120 19.81 7.57 14.21
N ASN A 121 18.92 6.57 14.12
CA ASN A 121 17.66 6.59 14.87
C ASN A 121 17.50 5.33 15.72
N ARG A 122 17.80 5.46 17.03
CA ARG A 122 17.54 4.42 18.05
C ARG A 122 16.04 4.08 18.20
N SER A 123 15.13 4.92 17.69
CA SER A 123 13.69 4.68 17.63
C SER A 123 13.23 3.93 16.36
N ALA A 124 14.08 3.78 15.35
CA ALA A 124 13.77 2.99 14.16
C ALA A 124 13.79 1.49 14.46
N SER A 125 14.53 1.04 15.48
CA SER A 125 14.76 -0.38 15.73
C SER A 125 13.48 -1.18 16.03
N GLN A 126 12.53 -0.64 16.78
CA GLN A 126 11.29 -1.36 17.11
C GLN A 126 10.34 -1.47 15.90
N GLU A 127 10.21 -0.39 15.12
CA GLU A 127 9.38 -0.39 13.91
C GLU A 127 10.03 -1.24 12.80
N VAL A 128 11.35 -1.20 12.67
CA VAL A 128 12.11 -2.08 11.78
C VAL A 128 11.92 -3.54 12.19
N LEU A 129 12.11 -3.89 13.47
CA LEU A 129 11.88 -5.26 13.95
C LEU A 129 10.43 -5.72 13.75
N ARG A 130 9.45 -4.81 13.90
CA ARG A 130 8.05 -5.09 13.62
C ARG A 130 7.85 -5.40 12.14
N ILE A 131 8.38 -4.57 11.24
CA ILE A 131 8.27 -4.76 9.79
C ILE A 131 9.07 -6.00 9.33
N GLU A 132 10.25 -6.27 9.88
CA GLU A 132 11.03 -7.48 9.60
C GLU A 132 10.26 -8.74 9.99
N LYS A 133 9.64 -8.76 11.18
CA LYS A 133 8.74 -9.84 11.60
C LYS A 133 7.53 -9.98 10.68
N MET A 134 6.98 -8.86 10.19
CA MET A 134 5.92 -8.90 9.17
C MET A 134 6.43 -9.55 7.88
N ILE A 135 7.52 -9.04 7.29
CA ILE A 135 8.06 -9.54 6.03
C ILE A 135 8.42 -11.03 6.11
N THR A 136 9.01 -11.47 7.22
CA THR A 136 9.47 -12.85 7.41
C THR A 136 8.36 -13.82 7.82
N ASN A 137 7.22 -13.34 8.32
CA ASN A 137 6.08 -14.17 8.69
C ASN A 137 4.83 -13.82 7.87
N ARG A 138 4.61 -14.56 6.78
CA ARG A 138 3.42 -14.42 5.91
C ARG A 138 2.09 -14.48 6.67
N GLU A 139 2.01 -15.19 7.79
CA GLU A 139 0.78 -15.27 8.61
C GLU A 139 0.56 -14.03 9.48
N TYR A 140 1.59 -13.23 9.75
CA TYR A 140 1.45 -11.99 10.52
C TYR A 140 0.78 -10.87 9.71
N TRP A 141 0.76 -10.96 8.38
CA TRP A 141 -0.02 -10.08 7.50
C TRP A 141 -1.52 -10.34 7.61
N LYS A 142 -1.93 -11.60 7.87
CA LYS A 142 -3.31 -11.94 8.23
C LYS A 142 -3.70 -11.38 9.59
N LEU A 143 -2.77 -11.32 10.56
CA LEU A 143 -3.00 -10.73 11.89
C LEU A 143 -3.03 -9.19 11.89
N LEU A 144 -2.56 -8.55 10.81
CA LEU A 144 -2.83 -7.13 10.50
C LEU A 144 -4.14 -6.97 9.72
N GLU A 145 -5.12 -7.84 10.02
CA GLU A 145 -6.53 -7.67 9.74
C GLU A 145 -6.93 -6.19 9.90
N GLY A 146 -7.07 -5.52 8.76
CA GLY A 146 -7.86 -4.32 8.52
C GLY A 146 -7.55 -3.03 9.30
N SER A 147 -6.63 -3.00 10.26
CA SER A 147 -6.47 -1.84 11.15
C SER A 147 -5.35 -0.90 10.70
N VAL A 148 -4.08 -1.30 10.78
CA VAL A 148 -2.99 -0.29 10.69
C VAL A 148 -2.68 0.19 9.27
N LEU A 149 -2.80 -0.67 8.25
CA LEU A 149 -2.60 -0.24 6.85
C LEU A 149 -3.84 0.42 6.28
N ILE A 150 -5.05 -0.10 6.55
CA ILE A 150 -6.29 0.52 6.06
C ILE A 150 -6.57 1.84 6.79
N GLU A 151 -6.24 1.99 8.08
CA GLU A 151 -6.36 3.29 8.79
C GLU A 151 -5.42 4.36 8.25
N ASP A 152 -4.18 4.01 7.88
CA ASP A 152 -3.26 4.95 7.22
C ASP A 152 -3.81 5.45 5.86
N PHE A 153 -4.78 4.73 5.28
CA PHE A 153 -5.50 5.10 4.05
C PHE A 153 -6.97 5.47 4.28
N SER A 154 -7.50 5.41 5.52
CA SER A 154 -8.88 5.74 5.84
C SER A 154 -9.09 7.25 5.99
N HIS A 155 -8.00 7.98 6.18
CA HIS A 155 -7.97 9.45 6.21
C HIS A 155 -8.07 10.12 4.84
N TYR A 156 -8.09 9.35 3.74
CA TYR A 156 -8.41 9.87 2.41
C TYR A 156 -9.93 9.82 2.12
N ARG A 157 -10.74 10.19 3.12
CA ARG A 157 -12.14 10.62 2.88
C ARG A 157 -12.11 12.10 2.52
N HIS A 158 -12.41 12.39 1.26
CA HIS A 158 -12.72 13.71 0.72
C HIS A 158 -11.67 14.81 0.99
N SER A 159 -10.83 15.07 0.00
CA SER A 159 -10.38 16.42 -0.31
C SER A 159 -10.63 16.68 -1.78
#